data_AF-A0A955EG67-F1
#
_entry.id   AF-A0A955EG67-F1
#
_cell.length_a   1.000
_cell.length_b   1.000
_cell.length_c   1.000
_cell.angle_alpha   90.00
_cell.angle_beta   90.00
_cell.angle_gamma   90.00
#
_symmetry.space_group_name_H-M   'P 1'
#
loop_
_entity.id
_entity.type
_entity.pdbx_description
1 polymer ?
#
loop_
_entity_poly.entity_id
_entity_poly.type
_entity_poly.pdbx_seq_one_letter_code
_entity_poly.pdbx_strand_id
1 'polypeptide(L)' 'MKQNDIAALVLIVAIAGIITYFVAGAVIGSPKNNPVQVEKVTPISSNFSEPDDRIFNEQSIDATVEIQGSGESTDNVFAN' A
#
# COMPACT_ATOMS: atom_id res chain seq x y z
N MET A 1 44.11 0.27 -41.67
CA MET A 1 43.58 -1.10 -41.81
C MET A 1 42.99 -1.24 -43.20
N LYS A 2 43.34 -2.28 -43.95
CA LYS A 2 42.67 -2.55 -45.23
C LYS A 2 41.21 -2.90 -44.95
N GLN A 3 40.32 -2.66 -45.90
CA GLN A 3 38.89 -3.02 -45.74
C GLN A 3 38.71 -4.49 -45.33
N ASN A 4 39.60 -5.36 -45.79
CA ASN A 4 39.64 -6.76 -45.42
C ASN A 4 39.94 -7.00 -43.92
N ASP A 5 40.83 -6.21 -43.32
CA ASP A 5 41.17 -6.32 -41.90
C ASP A 5 39.98 -5.89 -41.03
N ILE A 6 39.24 -4.86 -41.47
CA ILE A 6 38.04 -4.38 -40.79
C ILE A 6 36.92 -5.42 -40.91
N ALA A 7 36.72 -6.02 -42.08
CA ALA A 7 35.73 -7.06 -42.29
C ALA A 7 36.00 -8.30 -41.42
N ALA A 8 37.26 -8.73 -41.32
CA ALA A 8 37.66 -9.84 -40.45
C ALA A 8 37.39 -9.53 -38.97
N LEU A 9 37.69 -8.30 -38.52
CA LEU A 9 37.48 -7.89 -37.14
C LEU A 9 35.98 -7.84 -36.79
N VAL A 10 35.14 -7.32 -37.68
CA VAL A 10 33.69 -7.30 -37.51
C VAL A 10 33.12 -8.72 -37.41
N LEU A 11 33.60 -9.65 -38.24
CA LEU A 11 33.19 -11.05 -38.20
C LEU A 11 33.51 -11.69 -36.84
N ILE A 12 34.72 -11.47 -36.34
CA ILE A 12 35.16 -12.03 -35.05
C ILE A 12 34.30 -11.47 -33.91
N VAL A 13 34.06 -10.15 -33.89
CA VAL A 13 33.23 -9.52 -32.86
C VAL A 13 31.79 -10.04 -32.91
N ALA A 14 31.23 -10.26 -34.10
CA ALA A 14 29.89 -10.82 -34.24
C ALA A 14 29.80 -12.24 -33.66
N ILE A 15 30.74 -13.12 -34.00
CA ILE A 15 30.78 -14.49 -33.48
C ILE A 15 30.99 -14.49 -31.97
N ALA A 16 31.91 -13.65 -31.46
CA ALA A 16 32.17 -13.52 -30.04
C ALA A 16 30.94 -13.02 -29.27
N GLY A 17 30.19 -12.08 -29.84
CA GLY A 17 28.93 -11.59 -29.26
C GLY A 17 27.88 -12.68 -29.12
N ILE A 18 27.71 -13.52 -30.14
CA ILE A 18 26.78 -14.66 -30.11
C ILE A 18 27.18 -15.64 -28.99
N ILE A 19 28.45 -16.04 -28.95
CA ILE A 19 28.96 -16.97 -27.93
C ILE A 19 28.78 -16.38 -26.53
N THR A 20 29.10 -15.10 -26.35
CA THR A 20 29.00 -14.40 -25.07
C THR A 20 27.56 -14.36 -24.57
N TYR A 21 26.57 -14.14 -25.45
CA TYR A 21 25.16 -14.15 -25.06
C TYR A 21 24.75 -15.49 -24.43
N PHE A 22 25.11 -16.62 -25.05
CA PHE A 22 24.77 -17.93 -24.51
C PHE A 22 25.54 -18.27 -23.23
N VAL A 23 26.83 -17.94 -23.17
CA VAL A 23 27.65 -18.16 -21.97
C VAL A 23 27.15 -17.31 -20.81
N ALA A 24 26.86 -16.03 -21.03
CA ALA A 24 26.31 -15.14 -20.01
C ALA A 24 24.94 -15.65 -19.53
N GLY A 25 24.07 -16.08 -20.43
CA GLY A 25 22.78 -16.68 -20.08
C GLY A 25 22.93 -17.95 -19.23
N ALA A 26 23.92 -18.81 -19.52
CA ALA A 26 24.17 -20.03 -18.76
C ALA A 26 24.82 -19.78 -17.39
N VAL A 27 25.72 -18.79 -17.28
CA VAL A 27 26.47 -18.49 -16.06
C VAL A 27 25.69 -17.58 -15.12
N ILE A 28 25.08 -16.50 -15.64
CA ILE A 28 24.34 -15.51 -14.85
C ILE A 28 22.90 -15.97 -14.61
N GLY A 29 22.31 -16.70 -15.56
CA GLY A 29 20.94 -17.18 -15.48
C GLY A 29 19.90 -16.07 -15.66
N SER A 30 18.63 -16.40 -15.42
CA SER A 30 17.54 -15.42 -15.41
C SER A 30 17.35 -14.84 -14.01
N PRO A 31 17.06 -13.54 -13.87
CA PRO A 31 16.73 -12.95 -12.59
C PRO A 31 15.53 -13.69 -11.99
N LYS A 32 15.72 -14.25 -10.79
CA LYS A 32 14.64 -14.93 -10.07
C LYS A 32 13.65 -13.87 -9.62
N ASN A 33 12.47 -13.86 -10.22
CA ASN A 33 11.33 -13.12 -9.67
C ASN A 33 10.81 -13.90 -8.46
N ASN A 34 11.42 -13.66 -7.30
CA ASN A 34 11.01 -14.24 -6.02
C ASN A 34 10.14 -13.21 -5.30
N PRO A 35 8.82 -13.17 -5.53
CA PRO A 35 7.94 -12.31 -4.75
C PRO A 35 8.01 -12.73 -3.29
N VAL A 36 8.56 -11.86 -2.45
CA VAL A 36 8.53 -12.03 -1.00
C VAL A 36 7.15 -11.67 -0.48
N GLN A 37 6.59 -12.51 0.40
CA GLN A 37 5.38 -12.15 1.11
C GLN A 37 5.71 -10.99 2.04
N VAL A 38 5.07 -9.85 1.79
CA VAL A 38 5.16 -8.66 2.64
C VAL A 38 3.81 -8.44 3.30
N GLU A 39 3.86 -7.87 4.50
CA GLU A 39 2.66 -7.45 5.20
C GLU A 39 1.94 -6.38 4.37
N LYS A 40 0.65 -6.63 4.08
CA LYS A 40 -0.20 -5.68 3.38
C LYS A 40 -1.00 -4.91 4.42
N VAL A 41 -1.01 -3.59 4.31
CA VAL A 41 -1.86 -2.75 5.16
C VAL A 41 -3.33 -3.01 4.87
N THR A 42 -4.15 -2.99 5.92
CA THR A 42 -5.60 -3.09 5.80
C THR A 42 -6.12 -1.89 5.01
N PRO A 43 -6.95 -2.09 3.96
CA PRO A 43 -7.52 -0.99 3.21
C PRO A 43 -8.45 -0.16 4.11
N ILE A 44 -8.34 1.16 4.03
CA ILE A 44 -9.26 2.07 4.71
C ILE A 44 -10.61 1.98 3.99
N SER A 45 -11.64 1.51 4.70
CA SER A 45 -13.00 1.44 4.16
C SER A 45 -13.74 2.74 4.45
N SER A 46 -14.52 3.23 3.48
CA SER A 46 -15.48 4.31 3.67
C SER A 46 -16.81 3.83 4.23
N ASN A 47 -16.93 2.55 4.57
CA ASN A 47 -18.14 1.98 5.14
C ASN A 47 -18.22 2.33 6.63
N PHE A 48 -19.20 3.14 7.00
CA PHE A 48 -19.53 3.46 8.38
C PHE A 48 -20.88 2.80 8.69
N SER A 49 -20.93 1.98 9.74
CA SER A 49 -22.21 1.48 10.25
C SER A 49 -22.99 2.63 10.87
N GLU A 50 -24.27 2.72 10.57
CA GLU A 50 -25.17 3.66 11.24
C GLU A 50 -25.20 3.38 12.75
N PRO A 51 -25.19 4.42 13.61
CA PRO A 51 -25.32 4.24 15.05
C PRO A 51 -26.65 3.55 15.42
N ASP A 52 -26.69 2.90 16.58
CA ASP A 52 -27.92 2.25 17.05
C ASP A 52 -29.00 3.29 17.38
N ASP A 53 -30.11 3.27 16.64
CA ASP A 53 -31.25 4.19 16.81
C ASP A 53 -31.83 4.17 18.22
N ARG A 54 -31.66 3.08 18.99
CA ARG A 54 -32.12 3.03 20.39
C ARG A 54 -31.33 3.97 21.30
N ILE A 55 -30.11 4.33 20.90
CA ILE A 55 -29.17 5.15 21.68
C ILE A 55 -28.99 6.52 21.03
N PHE A 56 -28.96 6.60 19.69
CA PHE A 56 -28.74 7.83 18.95
C PHE A 56 -30.04 8.30 18.29
N ASN A 57 -30.99 8.77 19.10
CA ASN A 57 -32.26 9.33 18.64
C ASN A 57 -32.55 10.71 19.26
N GLU A 58 -33.60 11.36 18.76
CA GLU A 58 -34.03 12.69 19.22
C GLU A 58 -34.50 12.73 20.68
N GLN A 59 -34.86 11.58 21.26
CA GLN A 59 -35.28 11.47 22.66
C GLN A 59 -34.12 11.12 23.61
N SER A 60 -32.92 10.89 23.08
CA SER A 60 -31.74 10.55 23.88
C SER A 60 -31.24 11.75 24.70
N ILE A 61 -30.71 11.46 25.89
CA ILE A 61 -30.11 12.47 26.77
C ILE A 61 -28.81 13.00 26.14
N ASP A 62 -28.75 14.31 25.91
CA ASP A 62 -27.51 14.99 25.50
C ASP A 62 -26.61 15.25 26.72
N ALA A 63 -25.61 14.39 26.90
CA ALA A 63 -24.64 14.52 27.99
C ALA A 63 -23.61 15.65 27.78
N THR A 64 -23.68 16.40 26.67
CA THR A 64 -22.72 17.45 26.31
C THR A 64 -23.20 18.86 26.62
N VAL A 65 -24.41 19.01 27.14
CA VAL A 65 -24.95 20.33 27.51
C VAL A 65 -24.23 20.92 28.72
N GLU A 66 -23.86 22.20 28.62
CA GLU A 66 -23.24 22.94 29.72
C GLU A 66 -24.29 23.27 30.79
N ILE A 67 -24.10 22.75 32.01
CA ILE A 67 -24.95 23.04 33.16
C ILE A 67 -24.40 24.23 33.93
N GLN A 68 -25.17 25.33 33.98
CA GLN A 68 -24.84 26.49 34.81
C GLN A 68 -25.22 26.19 36.27
N GLY A 69 -24.20 25.89 37.08
CA GLY A 69 -24.36 25.55 38.50
C GLY A 69 -24.66 26.75 39.39
N SER A 70 -25.93 27.14 39.50
CA SER A 70 -26.43 27.97 40.62
C SER A 70 -27.97 27.94 40.75
N GLY A 71 -28.55 26.78 41.12
CA GLY A 71 -29.99 26.66 41.44
C GLY A 71 -30.40 25.23 41.84
N GLU A 72 -31.49 25.08 42.60
CA GLU A 72 -31.98 23.80 43.17
C GLU A 72 -32.25 22.67 42.15
N SER A 73 -32.21 22.96 40.85
CA SER A 73 -32.39 21.99 39.76
C SER A 73 -31.11 21.20 39.40
N THR A 74 -29.96 21.48 40.01
CA THR A 74 -28.71 20.73 39.74
C THR A 74 -28.63 19.38 40.45
N ASP A 75 -29.45 19.16 41.49
CA ASP A 75 -29.34 17.95 42.33
C ASP A 75 -30.14 16.76 41.79
N ASN A 76 -30.98 16.93 40.75
CA ASN A 76 -31.78 15.86 40.16
C ASN A 76 -31.76 15.89 38.62
N VAL A 77 -30.60 15.59 38.05
CA VAL A 77 -30.36 15.61 36.58
C VAL A 77 -31.02 14.43 35.83
N PHE A 78 -31.58 13.46 36.55
CA PHE A 78 -32.17 12.24 35.98
C PHE A 78 -33.60 11.94 36.46
N ALA A 79 -34.27 12.91 37.10
CA ALA A 79 -35.66 12.74 37.52
C ALA A 79 -36.61 13.02 36.34
N ASN A 80 -36.91 11.96 35.58
CA ASN A 80 -38.19 11.85 34.85
C ASN A 80 -39.14 10.97 35.65
#